data_AF-X1HLE0-F1
#
_entry.id   AF-X1HLE0-F1
#
_cell.length_a   1.000
_cell.length_b   1.000
_cell.length_c   1.000
_cell.angle_alpha   90.00
_cell.angle_beta   90.00
_cell.angle_gamma   90.00
#
_symmetry.space_group_name_H-M   'P 1'
#
loop_
_entity.id
_entity.type
_entity.pdbx_description
1 polymer ?
#
loop_
_entity_poly.entity_id
_entity_poly.type
_entity_poly.pdbx_seq_one_letter_code
_entity_poly.pdbx_strand_id
1 'polypeptide(L)'
;RGIWIGGILLCIWTICLCMSGTIGRAINPDLAVADEAGPWLAMHVLPGPLGGIVLAGIVAGIQTTVAAMAIIISSSIAKNLLQEVKPGMPDRQLKIASRWTMGICIAIAIGLALQQPPLIQWIILFSVGGLEAATFGPILLGLFWKRYLSI
;
A
#
# COMPACT_ATOMS: atom_id res chain seq x y z
N ARG A 1 19.89 -8.89 -16.71
CA ARG A 1 18.71 -9.21 -17.55
C ARG A 1 17.39 -9.02 -16.80
N GLY A 2 17.25 -9.47 -15.55
CA GLY A 2 16.01 -9.29 -14.76
C GLY A 2 15.56 -7.84 -14.54
N ILE A 3 16.48 -6.90 -14.29
CA ILE A 3 16.16 -5.47 -14.11
C ILE A 3 15.47 -4.87 -15.34
N TRP A 4 15.96 -5.20 -16.54
CA TRP A 4 15.39 -4.71 -17.80
C TRP A 4 13.99 -5.26 -18.06
N ILE A 5 13.79 -6.57 -17.81
CA ILE A 5 12.48 -7.20 -17.96
C ILE A 5 11.48 -6.60 -16.97
N GLY A 6 11.90 -6.42 -15.71
CA GLY A 6 11.08 -5.79 -14.68
C GLY A 6 10.69 -4.36 -15.01
N GLY A 7 11.64 -3.54 -15.49
CA GLY A 7 11.38 -2.16 -15.88
C GLY A 7 10.36 -2.04 -17.02
N ILE A 8 10.51 -2.88 -18.07
CA ILE A 8 9.57 -2.89 -19.20
C ILE A 8 8.17 -3.33 -18.74
N LEU A 9 8.09 -4.40 -17.95
CA LEU A 9 6.82 -4.93 -17.45
C LEU A 9 6.09 -3.90 -16.57
N LEU A 10 6.81 -3.22 -15.68
CA LEU A 10 6.25 -2.17 -14.82
C LEU A 10 5.71 -1.01 -15.66
N CYS A 11 6.47 -0.54 -16.66
CA CYS A 11 6.03 0.55 -17.54
C CYS A 11 4.73 0.18 -18.26
N ILE A 12 4.67 -1.02 -18.84
CA ILE A 12 3.45 -1.51 -19.52
C ILE A 12 2.28 -1.57 -18.54
N TRP A 13 2.49 -2.15 -17.35
CA TRP A 13 1.45 -2.29 -16.34
C TRP A 13 0.90 -0.93 -15.85
N THR A 14 1.79 0.03 -15.56
CA THR A 14 1.40 1.37 -15.11
C THR A 14 0.63 2.12 -16.20
N ILE A 15 1.06 2.03 -17.46
CA ILE A 15 0.35 2.66 -18.58
C ILE A 15 -1.06 2.08 -18.70
N CYS A 16 -1.22 0.76 -18.65
CA CYS A 16 -2.54 0.11 -18.71
C CYS A 16 -3.47 0.57 -17.59
N LEU A 17 -2.96 0.72 -16.36
CA LEU A 17 -3.76 1.22 -15.22
C LEU A 17 -4.19 2.68 -15.40
N CYS A 18 -3.28 3.56 -15.82
CA CYS A 18 -3.60 4.96 -16.06
C CYS A 18 -4.64 5.10 -17.19
N MET A 19 -4.49 4.35 -18.28
CA MET A 19 -5.44 4.36 -19.39
C MET A 19 -6.83 3.88 -18.94
N SER A 20 -6.92 2.80 -18.15
CA SER A 20 -8.17 2.31 -17.59
C SER A 20 -8.94 3.39 -16.80
N GLY A 21 -8.22 4.16 -15.96
CA GLY A 21 -8.83 5.28 -15.22
C GLY A 21 -9.35 6.40 -16.13
N THR A 22 -8.57 6.79 -17.16
CA THR A 22 -9.00 7.83 -18.11
C THR A 22 -10.18 7.39 -18.97
N ILE A 23 -10.24 6.11 -19.36
CA ILE A 23 -11.34 5.53 -20.14
C ILE A 23 -12.60 5.47 -19.28
N GLY A 24 -12.50 5.06 -18.01
CA GLY A 24 -13.63 5.08 -17.08
C GLY A 24 -14.27 6.46 -16.96
N ARG A 25 -13.44 7.51 -16.86
CA ARG A 25 -13.93 8.90 -16.81
C ARG A 25 -14.49 9.40 -18.15
N ALA A 26 -14.00 8.90 -19.28
CA ALA A 26 -14.52 9.26 -20.60
C ALA A 26 -15.91 8.64 -20.88
N ILE A 27 -16.18 7.44 -20.36
CA ILE A 27 -17.46 6.74 -20.53
C ILE A 27 -18.51 7.29 -19.57
N ASN A 28 -18.14 7.64 -18.33
CA ASN A 28 -19.03 8.28 -17.37
C ASN A 28 -18.35 9.53 -16.75
N PRO A 29 -18.63 10.73 -17.28
CA PRO A 29 -18.01 11.96 -16.81
C PRO A 29 -18.52 12.45 -15.44
N ASP A 30 -19.63 11.89 -14.92
CA ASP A 30 -20.27 12.25 -13.64
C ASP A 30 -19.86 11.36 -12.45
N LEU A 31 -18.77 10.58 -12.54
CA LEU A 31 -18.27 9.85 -11.38
C LEU A 31 -17.90 10.82 -10.24
N ALA A 32 -18.68 10.77 -9.16
CA ALA A 32 -18.46 11.57 -7.95
C ALA A 32 -17.13 11.24 -7.25
N VAL A 33 -16.64 10.01 -7.39
CA VAL A 33 -15.39 9.52 -6.76
C VAL A 33 -14.51 8.86 -7.81
N ALA A 34 -13.29 9.38 -8.01
CA ALA A 34 -12.35 8.87 -9.01
C ALA A 34 -11.89 7.43 -8.72
N ASP A 35 -11.80 7.04 -7.44
CA ASP A 35 -11.36 5.71 -7.01
C ASP A 35 -12.35 4.59 -7.39
N GLU A 36 -13.62 4.92 -7.68
CA GLU A 36 -14.64 3.96 -8.07
C GLU A 36 -14.61 3.61 -9.57
N ALA A 37 -13.82 4.32 -10.37
CA ALA A 37 -13.73 4.11 -11.81
C ALA A 37 -13.30 2.69 -12.17
N GLY A 38 -12.35 2.10 -11.43
CA GLY A 38 -11.86 0.74 -11.66
C GLY A 38 -12.95 -0.33 -11.46
N PRO A 39 -13.58 -0.40 -10.27
CA PRO A 39 -14.68 -1.32 -10.02
C PRO A 39 -15.88 -1.10 -10.95
N TRP A 40 -16.22 0.16 -11.26
CA TRP A 40 -17.32 0.49 -12.15
C TRP A 40 -17.10 -0.04 -13.57
N LEU A 41 -15.89 0.15 -14.11
CA LEU A 41 -15.49 -0.34 -15.42
C LEU A 41 -15.55 -1.88 -15.49
N ALA A 42 -15.08 -2.55 -14.43
CA ALA A 42 -15.10 -4.01 -14.35
C ALA A 42 -16.54 -4.58 -14.43
N MET A 43 -17.52 -3.89 -13.85
CA MET A 43 -18.90 -4.35 -13.82
C MET A 43 -19.73 -3.98 -15.06
N HIS A 44 -19.39 -2.88 -15.75
CA HIS A 44 -20.18 -2.39 -16.89
C HIS A 44 -19.60 -2.78 -18.25
N VAL A 45 -18.29 -3.03 -18.34
CA VAL A 45 -17.62 -3.35 -19.62
C VAL A 45 -17.49 -4.85 -19.85
N LEU A 46 -17.40 -5.66 -18.79
CA LEU A 46 -17.26 -7.12 -18.92
C LEU A 46 -18.61 -7.86 -18.79
N PRO A 47 -18.76 -9.04 -19.46
CA PRO A 47 -19.91 -9.89 -19.26
C PRO A 47 -19.92 -10.48 -17.82
N GLY A 48 -21.12 -10.58 -17.23
CA GLY A 48 -21.35 -10.76 -15.79
C GLY A 48 -20.36 -11.64 -15.01
N PRO A 49 -20.11 -12.91 -15.41
CA PRO A 49 -19.18 -13.78 -14.68
C PRO A 49 -17.73 -13.28 -14.65
N LEU A 50 -17.27 -12.63 -15.73
CA LEU A 50 -15.90 -12.10 -15.82
C LEU A 50 -15.74 -10.82 -14.98
N GLY A 51 -16.77 -9.98 -14.91
CA GLY A 51 -16.75 -8.78 -14.06
C GLY A 51 -16.52 -9.12 -12.59
N GLY A 52 -17.18 -10.17 -12.08
CA GLY A 52 -16.98 -10.67 -10.72
C GLY A 52 -15.56 -11.18 -10.46
N ILE A 53 -14.95 -11.90 -11.42
CA ILE A 53 -13.56 -12.38 -11.30
C ILE A 53 -12.58 -11.22 -11.25
N VAL A 54 -12.77 -10.19 -12.10
CA VAL A 54 -11.91 -9.01 -12.12
C VAL A 54 -12.02 -8.23 -10.81
N LEU A 55 -13.23 -8.01 -10.29
CA LEU A 55 -13.42 -7.39 -8.98
C LEU A 55 -12.75 -8.17 -7.86
N ALA A 56 -12.89 -9.49 -7.84
CA ALA A 56 -12.21 -10.35 -6.87
C ALA A 56 -10.68 -10.19 -6.97
N GLY A 57 -10.15 -10.06 -8.18
CA GLY A 57 -8.73 -9.77 -8.42
C GLY A 57 -8.29 -8.43 -7.84
N ILE A 58 -9.07 -7.36 -8.04
CA ILE A 58 -8.78 -6.02 -7.49
C ILE A 58 -8.75 -6.08 -5.96
N VAL A 59 -9.79 -6.66 -5.35
CA VAL A 59 -9.89 -6.79 -3.89
C VAL A 59 -8.76 -7.67 -3.33
N ALA A 60 -8.42 -8.77 -4.00
CA ALA A 60 -7.30 -9.62 -3.62
C ALA A 60 -5.98 -8.85 -3.65
N GLY A 61 -5.74 -8.05 -4.69
CA GLY A 61 -4.57 -7.17 -4.79
C GLY A 61 -4.48 -6.20 -3.60
N ILE A 62 -5.55 -5.46 -3.32
CA ILE A 62 -5.62 -4.54 -2.19
C ILE A 62 -5.33 -5.28 -0.87
N GLN A 63 -5.92 -6.45 -0.67
CA GLN A 63 -5.75 -7.24 0.55
C GLN A 63 -4.30 -7.66 0.78
N THR A 64 -3.54 -8.01 -0.27
CA THR A 64 -2.11 -8.34 -0.12
C THR A 64 -1.29 -7.16 0.40
N THR A 65 -1.61 -5.94 -0.03
CA THR A 65 -0.92 -4.73 0.44
C THR A 65 -1.27 -4.41 1.89
N VAL A 66 -2.55 -4.50 2.26
CA VAL A 66 -3.04 -4.27 3.63
C VAL A 66 -2.39 -5.27 4.60
N ALA A 67 -2.34 -6.54 4.22
CA ALA A 67 -1.70 -7.58 5.03
C ALA A 67 -0.21 -7.29 5.23
N ALA A 68 0.52 -6.92 4.17
CA ALA A 68 1.93 -6.59 4.25
C ALA A 68 2.18 -5.40 5.20
N MET A 69 1.41 -4.30 5.06
CA MET A 69 1.55 -3.11 5.91
C MET A 69 1.25 -3.42 7.38
N ALA A 70 0.20 -4.20 7.66
CA ALA A 70 -0.16 -4.58 9.02
C ALA A 70 0.92 -5.46 9.69
N ILE A 71 1.57 -6.35 8.92
CA ILE A 71 2.72 -7.14 9.39
C ILE A 71 3.94 -6.24 9.67
N ILE A 72 4.21 -5.26 8.82
CA ILE A 72 5.34 -4.32 9.01
C ILE A 72 5.13 -3.49 10.28
N ILE A 73 3.92 -2.96 10.51
CA ILE A 73 3.61 -2.18 11.71
C ILE A 73 3.74 -3.04 12.98
N SER A 74 3.14 -4.23 12.98
CA SER A 74 3.15 -5.11 14.16
C SER A 74 4.55 -5.64 14.49
N SER A 75 5.39 -5.89 13.48
CA SER A 75 6.79 -6.31 13.67
C SER A 75 7.68 -5.15 14.12
N SER A 76 7.45 -3.94 13.62
CA SER A 76 8.14 -2.72 14.07
C SER A 76 7.85 -2.43 15.53
N ILE A 77 6.60 -2.59 15.98
CA ILE A 77 6.23 -2.35 17.38
C ILE A 77 6.80 -3.43 18.30
N ALA A 78 6.81 -4.70 17.89
CA ALA A 78 7.46 -5.75 18.65
C ALA A 78 8.97 -5.55 18.78
N LYS A 79 9.67 -5.34 17.67
CA LYS A 79 11.14 -5.34 17.65
C LYS A 79 11.75 -3.99 17.97
N ASN A 80 11.18 -2.91 17.48
CA ASN A 80 11.78 -1.57 17.65
C ASN A 80 11.31 -0.90 18.94
N LEU A 81 10.07 -1.13 19.37
CA LEU A 81 9.53 -0.47 20.57
C LEU A 81 9.59 -1.37 21.80
N LEU A 82 9.00 -2.57 21.74
CA LEU A 82 8.85 -3.43 22.92
C LEU A 82 10.18 -4.06 23.36
N GLN A 83 11.06 -4.43 22.44
CA GLN A 83 12.39 -4.97 22.80
C GLN A 83 13.34 -3.88 23.31
N GLU A 84 13.26 -2.63 22.81
CA GLU A 84 14.06 -1.52 23.35
C GLU A 84 13.58 -1.07 24.73
N VAL A 85 12.26 -0.97 24.94
CA VAL A 85 11.69 -0.52 26.22
C VAL A 85 11.79 -1.57 27.32
N LYS A 86 11.64 -2.86 26.98
CA LYS A 86 11.74 -3.96 27.95
C LYS A 86 12.53 -5.14 27.37
N PRO A 87 13.87 -5.04 27.39
CA PRO A 87 14.73 -6.14 26.95
C PRO A 87 14.48 -7.39 27.81
N GLY A 88 14.32 -8.55 27.15
CA GLY A 88 14.06 -9.84 27.81
C GLY A 88 12.60 -10.24 27.97
N MET A 89 11.66 -9.55 27.31
CA MET A 89 10.26 -9.99 27.27
C MET A 89 10.12 -11.38 26.60
N PRO A 90 9.36 -12.32 27.18
CA PRO A 90 9.19 -13.64 26.58
C PRO A 90 8.45 -13.57 25.24
N ASP A 91 8.90 -14.35 24.25
CA ASP A 91 8.38 -14.38 22.86
C ASP A 91 6.86 -14.52 22.78
N ARG A 92 6.25 -15.24 23.73
CA ARG A 92 4.80 -15.42 23.81
C ARG A 92 4.08 -14.09 24.07
N GLN A 93 4.59 -13.25 24.97
CA GLN A 93 4.01 -11.94 25.25
C GLN A 93 4.22 -10.98 24.07
N LEU A 94 5.39 -11.06 23.42
CA LEU A 94 5.70 -10.26 22.24
C LEU A 94 4.75 -10.58 21.08
N LYS A 95 4.49 -11.86 20.80
CA LYS A 95 3.52 -12.29 19.78
C LYS A 95 2.10 -11.86 20.12
N ILE A 96 1.70 -11.92 21.38
CA ILE A 96 0.37 -11.45 21.82
C ILE A 96 0.25 -9.95 21.58
N ALA A 97 1.23 -9.16 22.01
CA ALA A 97 1.26 -7.71 21.82
C ALA A 97 1.18 -7.34 20.33
N SER A 98 1.99 -7.95 19.46
CA SER A 98 1.93 -7.70 18.00
C SER A 98 0.56 -7.99 17.40
N ARG A 99 -0.12 -9.07 17.81
CA ARG A 99 -1.47 -9.40 17.31
C ARG A 99 -2.50 -8.37 17.76
N TRP A 100 -2.44 -7.92 19.00
CA TRP A 100 -3.32 -6.86 19.50
C TRP A 100 -3.10 -5.55 18.77
N THR A 101 -1.84 -5.15 18.59
CA THR A 101 -1.49 -3.95 17.84
C THR A 101 -2.00 -4.03 16.40
N MET A 102 -1.83 -5.17 15.73
CA MET A 102 -2.35 -5.41 14.39
C MET A 102 -3.88 -5.26 14.35
N GLY A 103 -4.59 -5.87 15.30
CA GLY A 103 -6.05 -5.76 15.41
C GLY A 103 -6.53 -4.33 15.65
N ILE A 104 -5.87 -3.58 16.53
CA ILE A 104 -6.18 -2.18 16.82
C ILE A 104 -5.94 -1.31 15.58
N CYS A 105 -4.81 -1.48 14.90
CA CYS A 105 -4.51 -0.74 13.68
C CYS A 105 -5.57 -0.97 12.59
N ILE A 106 -5.98 -2.23 12.39
CA ILE A 106 -7.04 -2.57 11.41
C ILE A 106 -8.38 -1.96 11.84
N ALA A 107 -8.74 -2.02 13.13
CA ALA A 107 -9.98 -1.43 13.62
C ALA A 107 -10.03 0.09 13.40
N ILE A 108 -8.92 0.79 13.66
CA ILE A 108 -8.79 2.24 13.40
C ILE A 108 -8.90 2.50 11.89
N ALA A 109 -8.22 1.71 11.05
CA ALA A 109 -8.27 1.87 9.61
C ALA A 109 -9.69 1.70 9.04
N ILE A 110 -10.45 0.71 9.53
CA ILE A 110 -11.87 0.51 9.16
C ILE A 110 -12.71 1.70 9.62
N GLY A 111 -12.50 2.20 10.85
CA GLY A 111 -13.21 3.37 11.37
C GLY A 111 -13.00 4.62 10.52
N LEU A 112 -11.76 4.86 10.07
CA LEU A 112 -11.44 5.96 9.17
C LEU A 112 -12.00 5.75 7.75
N ALA A 113 -12.01 4.52 7.26
CA ALA A 113 -12.55 4.19 5.93
C ALA A 113 -14.06 4.51 5.83
N LEU A 114 -14.82 4.36 6.92
CA LEU A 114 -16.26 4.67 6.95
C LEU A 114 -16.57 6.17 6.80
N GLN A 115 -15.61 7.06 7.14
CA GLN A 115 -15.82 8.50 7.05
C GLN A 115 -15.49 9.07 5.65
N GLN A 116 -14.92 8.25 4.74
CA GLN A 116 -14.55 8.61 3.36
C GLN A 116 -14.08 10.07 3.16
N PRO A 117 -12.95 10.50 3.77
CA PRO A 117 -12.50 11.87 3.64
C PRO A 117 -12.20 12.26 2.17
N PRO A 118 -12.59 13.46 1.70
CA PRO A 118 -12.38 13.87 0.31
C PRO A 118 -10.89 14.03 -0.08
N LEU A 119 -9.96 14.03 0.90
CA LEU A 119 -8.52 14.17 0.69
C LEU A 119 -7.73 12.85 0.82
N ILE A 120 -8.36 11.68 0.77
CA ILE A 120 -7.67 10.38 0.92
C ILE A 120 -6.49 10.23 -0.04
N GLN A 121 -6.66 10.58 -1.32
CA GLN A 121 -5.60 10.45 -2.32
C GLN A 121 -4.34 11.27 -1.96
N TRP A 122 -4.52 12.48 -1.43
CA TRP A 122 -3.42 13.32 -0.98
C TRP A 122 -2.70 12.74 0.23
N ILE A 123 -3.45 12.14 1.16
CA ILE A 123 -2.87 11.46 2.34
C ILE A 123 -2.01 10.28 1.90
N ILE A 124 -2.47 9.49 0.92
CA ILE A 124 -1.72 8.36 0.38
C ILE A 124 -0.44 8.85 -0.32
N LEU A 125 -0.56 9.85 -1.20
CA LEU A 125 0.58 10.44 -1.90
C LEU A 125 1.62 11.00 -0.94
N PHE A 126 1.19 11.70 0.10
CA PHE A 126 2.09 12.23 1.13
C PHE A 126 2.76 11.12 1.93
N SER A 127 2.01 10.07 2.28
CA SER A 127 2.52 8.94 3.06
C SER A 127 3.58 8.13 2.29
N VAL A 128 3.27 7.77 1.04
CA VAL A 128 4.20 7.02 0.17
C VAL A 128 5.38 7.89 -0.24
N GLY A 129 5.15 9.13 -0.66
CA GLY A 129 6.22 10.07 -1.02
C GLY A 129 7.13 10.39 0.15
N GLY A 130 6.59 10.50 1.38
CA GLY A 130 7.38 10.67 2.59
C GLY A 130 8.26 9.46 2.91
N LEU A 131 7.72 8.24 2.76
CA LEU A 131 8.47 7.00 2.93
C LEU A 131 9.62 6.88 1.91
N GLU A 132 9.35 7.22 0.65
CA GLU A 132 10.36 7.22 -0.41
C GLU A 132 11.44 8.27 -0.13
N ALA A 133 11.07 9.50 0.22
CA ALA A 133 12.03 10.56 0.55
C ALA A 133 12.92 10.20 1.75
N ALA A 134 12.34 9.61 2.80
CA ALA A 134 13.06 9.18 4.00
C ALA A 134 14.04 8.03 3.72
N THR A 135 13.76 7.19 2.72
CA THR A 135 14.60 6.03 2.38
C THR A 135 15.65 6.38 1.32
N PHE A 136 15.24 7.12 0.29
CA PHE A 136 16.08 7.46 -0.85
C PHE A 136 17.20 8.44 -0.48
N GLY A 137 16.92 9.42 0.39
CA GLY A 137 17.91 10.39 0.86
C GLY A 137 19.15 9.73 1.48
N PRO A 138 19.01 8.92 2.55
CA PRO A 138 20.13 8.20 3.16
C PRO A 138 20.86 7.26 2.20
N ILE A 139 20.14 6.58 1.31
CA ILE A 139 20.75 5.67 0.32
C ILE A 139 21.65 6.44 -0.65
N LEU A 140 21.16 7.57 -1.19
CA LEU A 140 21.97 8.42 -2.09
C LEU A 140 23.17 9.01 -1.36
N LEU A 141 22.98 9.55 -0.15
CA LEU A 141 24.07 10.09 0.64
C LEU A 141 25.11 9.02 0.99
N GLY A 142 24.69 7.79 1.31
CA GLY A 142 25.58 6.66 1.59
C GLY A 142 26.37 6.18 0.36
N LEU A 143 25.77 6.22 -0.84
CA LEU A 143 26.43 5.81 -2.09
C LEU A 143 27.44 6.84 -2.61
N PHE A 144 27.11 8.13 -2.53
CA PHE A 144 27.94 9.20 -3.10
C PHE A 144 28.89 9.84 -2.10
N TRP A 145 28.67 9.68 -0.79
CA TRP A 145 29.52 10.24 0.26
C TRP A 145 30.27 9.14 1.01
N LYS A 146 31.42 8.72 0.45
CA LYS A 146 32.32 7.68 1.01
C LYS A 146 32.76 7.90 2.47
N ARG A 147 32.51 9.07 3.07
CA ARG A 147 32.97 9.43 4.42
C ARG A 147 32.06 8.92 5.56
N TYR A 148 30.85 8.43 5.25
CA TYR A 148 29.92 7.84 6.24
C TYR A 148 29.82 6.31 6.15
N LEU A 149 30.70 5.66 5.38
CA LEU A 149 30.78 4.19 5.30
C LEU A 149 31.62 3.61 6.46
N SER A 150 31.30 4.02 7.69
CA SER A 150 31.87 3.49 8.93
C SER A 150 30.70 3.12 9.85
N ILE A 151 29.97 2.09 9.45
CA ILE A 151 29.20 1.25 10.36
C ILE A 151 30.07 0.05 10.67
#